data_AF-A0A0G9MZ32-F1
#
_entry.id   AF-A0A0G9MZ32-F1
#
_cell.length_a   1.000
_cell.length_b   1.000
_cell.length_c   1.000
_cell.angle_alpha   90.00
_cell.angle_beta   90.00
_cell.angle_gamma   90.00
#
_symmetry.space_group_name_H-M   'P 1'
#
loop_
_entity.id
_entity.type
_entity.pdbx_description
1 polymer ?
#
loop_
_entity_poly.entity_id
_entity_poly.type
_entity_poly.pdbx_seq_one_letter_code
_entity_poly.pdbx_strand_id
1 'polypeptide(L)'
;MLALVAASAFPAPAQAQNSFVGQISLYANSFCPRETAEANGQLLAISTNDALFSLYGTTYGGDGITTFALPDLRGRRAIGDGQGLGLSAYSLGQRAGTETVTLTLAQMPAHNHVGAMRAFPVDGSTTQPVRNFIARASAGANSYSSDTTSLVDMNAGSVSLMNTGDGQPHENRSPYLAMRWCVTLFGIYPSRD
;
A
#
# COMPACT_ATOMS: atom_id res chain seq x y z
N MET A 1 23.94 22.96 68.28
CA MET A 1 23.71 23.59 66.96
C MET A 1 24.21 22.60 65.92
N LEU A 2 23.32 21.74 65.40
CA LEU A 2 23.66 20.62 64.54
C LEU A 2 23.69 21.12 63.09
N ALA A 3 24.87 21.21 62.48
CA ALA A 3 25.03 21.68 61.11
C ALA A 3 24.66 20.57 60.13
N LEU A 4 23.54 20.74 59.44
CA LEU A 4 23.07 19.87 58.36
C LEU A 4 23.90 20.17 57.10
N VAL A 5 24.83 19.27 56.74
CA VAL A 5 25.56 19.35 55.46
C VAL A 5 24.63 18.85 54.37
N ALA A 6 24.04 19.77 53.61
CA ALA A 6 23.28 19.43 52.41
C ALA A 6 24.25 19.00 51.31
N ALA A 7 24.31 17.70 51.04
CA ALA A 7 24.97 17.17 49.85
C ALA A 7 24.15 17.57 48.62
N SER A 8 24.60 18.60 47.90
CA SER A 8 24.04 18.97 46.60
C SER A 8 24.43 17.90 45.57
N ALA A 9 23.49 17.02 45.23
CA ALA A 9 23.62 16.16 44.07
C ALA A 9 23.53 17.03 42.80
N PHE A 10 24.65 17.21 42.11
CA PHE A 10 24.61 17.78 40.76
C PHE A 10 23.96 16.75 39.83
N PRO A 11 22.99 17.13 38.98
CA PRO A 11 22.52 16.24 37.93
C PRO A 11 23.69 15.93 37.01
N ALA A 12 23.96 14.63 36.77
CA ALA A 12 24.90 14.23 35.74
C ALA A 12 24.48 14.88 34.41
N PRO A 13 25.41 15.46 33.64
CA PRO A 13 25.08 15.94 32.31
C PRO A 13 24.46 14.78 31.53
N ALA A 14 23.36 15.04 30.83
CA ALA A 14 22.71 14.05 29.99
C ALA A 14 23.75 13.49 29.00
N GLN A 15 24.23 12.28 29.25
CA GLN A 15 25.04 11.57 28.27
C GLN A 15 24.07 11.18 27.17
N ALA A 16 24.17 11.85 26.02
CA ALA A 16 23.56 11.34 24.79
C ALA A 16 24.04 9.90 24.65
N GLN A 17 23.11 8.93 24.65
CA GLN A 17 23.48 7.56 24.34
C GLN A 17 24.14 7.58 22.96
N ASN A 18 25.42 7.20 22.90
CA ASN A 18 26.12 7.11 21.63
C ASN A 18 25.33 6.17 20.72
N SER A 19 24.95 6.64 19.54
CA SER A 19 24.25 5.80 18.56
C SER A 19 25.16 4.67 18.08
N PHE A 20 24.58 3.52 17.77
CA PHE A 20 25.34 2.43 17.18
C PHE A 20 25.57 2.70 15.68
N VAL A 21 26.74 2.31 15.17
CA VAL A 21 27.01 2.30 13.72
C VAL A 21 25.96 1.40 13.05
N GLY A 22 25.36 1.88 11.96
CA GLY A 22 24.31 1.17 11.25
C GLY A 22 22.93 1.23 11.90
N GLN A 23 22.76 1.94 13.00
CA GLN A 23 21.44 2.24 13.55
C GLN A 23 20.63 3.08 12.56
N ILE A 24 19.36 2.72 12.37
CA ILE A 24 18.39 3.49 11.59
C ILE A 24 17.50 4.26 12.56
N SER A 25 17.39 5.57 12.37
CA SER A 25 16.63 6.48 13.22
C SER A 25 15.69 7.34 12.37
N LEU A 26 14.51 7.62 12.91
CA LEU A 26 13.50 8.46 12.26
C LEU A 26 13.58 9.88 12.80
N TYR A 27 13.57 10.86 11.90
CA TYR A 27 13.65 12.27 12.21
C TYR A 27 12.49 13.05 11.59
N ALA A 28 12.01 14.05 12.34
CA ALA A 28 10.98 15.00 11.89
C ALA A 28 11.58 16.23 11.17
N ASN A 29 12.91 16.38 11.17
CA ASN A 29 13.60 17.49 10.53
C ASN A 29 13.83 17.23 9.03
N SER A 30 14.23 18.27 8.31
CA SER A 30 14.45 18.24 6.85
C SER A 30 15.86 17.78 6.45
N PHE A 31 16.67 17.25 7.37
CA PHE A 31 18.05 16.84 7.13
C PHE A 31 18.51 15.77 8.13
N CYS A 32 19.43 14.91 7.72
CA CYS A 32 20.08 13.99 8.64
C CYS A 32 21.16 14.72 9.47
N PRO A 33 21.18 14.56 10.82
CA PRO A 33 22.23 15.14 11.66
C PRO A 33 23.65 14.72 11.26
N ARG A 34 24.66 15.40 11.80
CA ARG A 34 26.07 15.03 11.60
C ARG A 34 26.32 13.56 11.93
N GLU A 35 27.29 12.96 11.25
CA GLU A 35 27.66 11.54 11.37
C GLU A 35 26.54 10.56 10.96
N THR A 36 25.48 11.04 10.31
CA THR A 36 24.41 10.22 9.77
C THR A 36 24.17 10.56 8.30
N ALA A 37 23.58 9.63 7.54
CA ALA A 37 23.20 9.84 6.15
C ALA A 37 21.78 9.34 5.90
N GLU A 38 21.12 9.85 4.86
CA GLU A 38 19.75 9.44 4.53
C GLU A 38 19.67 7.97 4.13
N ALA A 39 18.64 7.26 4.59
CA ALA A 39 18.33 5.91 4.12
C ALA A 39 17.60 5.97 2.77
N ASN A 40 18.30 6.41 1.72
CA ASN A 40 17.76 6.64 0.37
C ASN A 40 18.39 5.73 -0.71
N GLY A 41 19.14 4.70 -0.31
CA GLY A 41 19.76 3.76 -1.24
C GLY A 41 21.11 4.18 -1.84
N GLN A 42 21.74 5.27 -1.37
CA GLN A 42 23.02 5.69 -1.95
C GLN A 42 24.15 4.66 -1.75
N LEU A 43 25.09 4.64 -2.69
CA LEU A 43 26.34 3.89 -2.56
C LEU A 43 27.36 4.70 -1.76
N LEU A 44 28.04 4.03 -0.84
CA LEU A 44 29.14 4.58 -0.06
C LEU A 44 30.43 3.80 -0.35
N ALA A 45 31.57 4.50 -0.31
CA ALA A 45 32.87 3.87 -0.44
C ALA A 45 33.19 3.04 0.81
N ILE A 46 33.61 1.80 0.62
CA ILE A 46 34.02 0.90 1.70
C ILE A 46 35.24 1.46 2.44
N SER A 47 36.18 2.07 1.72
CA SER A 47 37.44 2.59 2.27
C SER A 47 37.29 3.65 3.36
N THR A 48 36.14 4.32 3.44
CA THR A 48 35.85 5.36 4.45
C THR A 48 34.71 5.00 5.40
N ASN A 49 34.10 3.82 5.22
CA ASN A 49 32.93 3.35 5.99
C ASN A 49 33.07 1.84 6.29
N ASP A 50 34.28 1.40 6.61
CA ASP A 50 34.65 0.00 6.84
C ASP A 50 33.82 -0.64 7.97
N ALA A 51 33.64 0.07 9.08
CA ALA A 51 32.83 -0.36 10.21
C ALA A 51 31.35 -0.51 9.86
N LEU A 52 30.80 0.33 8.99
CA LEU A 52 29.41 0.17 8.55
C LEU A 52 29.28 -0.98 7.53
N PHE A 53 30.26 -1.12 6.65
CA PHE A 53 30.30 -2.22 5.68
C PHE A 53 30.40 -3.58 6.37
N SER A 54 31.17 -3.73 7.45
CA SER A 54 31.24 -5.00 8.19
C SER A 54 29.91 -5.42 8.82
N LEU A 55 28.98 -4.48 9.02
CA LEU A 55 27.63 -4.76 9.52
C LEU A 55 26.62 -5.01 8.39
N TYR A 56 26.64 -4.19 7.34
CA TYR A 56 25.63 -4.24 6.28
C TYR A 56 26.00 -5.19 5.14
N GLY A 57 27.29 -5.39 4.90
CA GLY A 57 27.79 -6.07 3.70
C GLY A 57 27.20 -5.48 2.44
N THR A 58 26.75 -6.35 1.53
CA THR A 58 26.07 -5.97 0.28
C THR A 58 24.55 -6.14 0.34
N THR A 59 23.98 -6.29 1.55
CA THR A 59 22.54 -6.56 1.76
C THR A 59 21.63 -5.60 1.00
N TYR A 60 22.02 -4.32 0.90
CA TYR A 60 21.22 -3.30 0.23
C TYR A 60 21.73 -2.95 -1.18
N GLY A 61 22.85 -3.53 -1.62
CA GLY A 61 23.49 -3.29 -2.92
C GLY A 61 24.98 -2.94 -2.83
N GLY A 62 25.55 -2.55 -3.97
CA GLY A 62 26.99 -2.28 -4.15
C GLY A 62 27.75 -3.50 -4.68
N ASP A 63 29.04 -3.32 -4.94
CA ASP A 63 29.91 -4.35 -5.50
C ASP A 63 30.62 -5.20 -4.43
N GLY A 64 30.58 -4.78 -3.15
CA GLY A 64 31.26 -5.46 -2.05
C GLY A 64 32.78 -5.38 -2.09
N ILE A 65 33.35 -4.59 -3.01
CA ILE A 65 34.80 -4.43 -3.21
C ILE A 65 35.19 -2.97 -2.99
N THR A 66 34.53 -2.05 -3.70
CA THR A 66 34.77 -0.61 -3.59
C THR A 66 33.61 0.10 -2.90
N THR A 67 32.40 -0.43 -3.02
CA THR A 67 31.17 0.21 -2.56
C THR A 67 30.18 -0.77 -1.96
N PHE A 68 29.34 -0.25 -1.08
CA PHE A 68 28.12 -0.88 -0.58
C PHE A 68 26.99 0.14 -0.53
N ALA A 69 25.74 -0.31 -0.47
CA ALA A 69 24.59 0.59 -0.40
C ALA A 69 24.02 0.71 1.01
N LEU A 70 23.40 1.87 1.30
CA LEU A 70 22.48 2.01 2.42
C LEU A 70 21.08 1.46 2.07
N PRO A 71 20.22 1.18 3.06
CA PRO A 71 18.80 0.94 2.81
C PRO A 71 18.13 2.09 2.05
N ASP A 72 17.11 1.78 1.26
CA ASP A 72 16.20 2.79 0.67
C ASP A 72 14.82 2.64 1.31
N LEU A 73 14.48 3.56 2.22
CA LEU A 73 13.20 3.58 2.94
C LEU A 73 12.21 4.59 2.38
N ARG A 74 12.51 5.23 1.25
CA ARG A 74 11.58 6.16 0.59
C ARG A 74 10.38 5.37 0.06
N GLY A 75 9.17 5.84 0.38
CA GLY A 75 7.91 5.18 0.00
C GLY A 75 7.70 3.79 0.61
N ARG A 76 8.47 3.42 1.64
CA ARG A 76 8.47 2.07 2.20
C ARG A 76 8.23 2.08 3.70
N ARG A 77 7.55 1.04 4.17
CA ARG A 77 7.37 0.74 5.59
C ARG A 77 8.39 -0.33 5.98
N ALA A 78 9.17 -0.07 7.02
CA ALA A 78 10.01 -1.09 7.63
C ALA A 78 9.15 -2.16 8.31
N ILE A 79 9.51 -3.42 8.11
CA ILE A 79 8.92 -4.60 8.76
C ILE A 79 10.06 -5.43 9.37
N GLY A 80 9.74 -6.27 10.35
CA GLY A 80 10.72 -7.21 10.91
C GLY A 80 11.10 -8.28 9.89
N ASP A 81 12.38 -8.64 9.82
CA ASP A 81 12.85 -9.79 9.08
C ASP A 81 12.62 -11.10 9.85
N GLY A 82 12.79 -12.22 9.17
CA GLY A 82 12.57 -13.55 9.70
C GLY A 82 11.17 -14.10 9.43
N GLN A 83 10.83 -15.19 10.12
CA GLN A 83 9.57 -15.90 9.98
C GLN A 83 8.94 -16.11 11.36
N GLY A 84 7.76 -15.52 11.58
CA GLY A 84 6.93 -15.78 12.76
C GLY A 84 5.92 -16.90 12.52
N LEU A 85 5.39 -17.48 13.60
CA LEU A 85 4.32 -18.48 13.51
C LEU A 85 3.08 -17.88 12.83
N GLY A 86 2.65 -18.48 11.72
CA GLY A 86 1.52 -17.98 10.93
C GLY A 86 1.81 -16.71 10.12
N LEU A 87 3.06 -16.23 10.10
CA LEU A 87 3.48 -15.06 9.33
C LEU A 87 4.29 -15.48 8.09
N SER A 88 4.33 -14.59 7.11
CA SER A 88 5.22 -14.74 5.96
C SER A 88 6.69 -14.60 6.38
N ALA A 89 7.58 -15.29 5.67
CA ALA A 89 9.02 -15.15 5.86
C ALA A 89 9.53 -13.92 5.07
N TYR A 90 10.34 -13.08 5.72
CA TYR A 90 10.98 -11.93 5.10
C TYR A 90 12.49 -12.00 5.27
N SER A 91 13.24 -11.82 4.18
CA SER A 91 14.70 -11.71 4.25
C SER A 91 15.10 -10.26 4.53
N LEU A 92 16.16 -10.06 5.33
CA LEU A 92 16.72 -8.72 5.53
C LEU A 92 17.08 -8.07 4.19
N GLY A 93 16.69 -6.81 4.00
CA GLY A 93 16.91 -6.08 2.75
C GLY A 93 15.93 -6.41 1.61
N GLN A 94 15.02 -7.37 1.80
CA GLN A 94 13.96 -7.66 0.82
C GLN A 94 13.09 -6.43 0.59
N ARG A 95 12.85 -6.11 -0.69
CA ARG A 95 11.93 -5.04 -1.11
C ARG A 95 10.68 -5.66 -1.71
N ALA A 96 9.51 -5.33 -1.16
CA ALA A 96 8.22 -5.84 -1.61
C ALA A 96 7.11 -4.80 -1.40
N GLY A 97 5.91 -5.12 -1.90
CA GLY A 97 4.73 -4.24 -1.83
C GLY A 97 4.63 -3.26 -3.01
N THR A 98 3.45 -2.66 -3.17
CA THR A 98 3.15 -1.65 -4.19
C THR A 98 2.34 -0.51 -3.57
N GLU A 99 2.62 0.73 -3.99
CA GLU A 99 1.87 1.90 -3.52
C GLU A 99 0.47 1.97 -4.12
N THR A 100 0.28 1.41 -5.32
CA THR A 100 -1.02 1.32 -5.98
C THR A 100 -1.29 -0.10 -6.48
N VAL A 101 -2.57 -0.44 -6.62
CA VAL A 101 -3.03 -1.75 -7.12
C VAL A 101 -4.19 -1.55 -8.08
N THR A 102 -4.12 -2.18 -9.25
CA THR A 102 -5.29 -2.39 -10.11
C THR A 102 -5.96 -3.69 -9.72
N LEU A 103 -7.26 -3.63 -9.40
CA LEU A 103 -8.03 -4.82 -9.10
C LEU A 103 -8.27 -5.64 -10.37
N THR A 104 -7.97 -6.93 -10.28
CA THR A 104 -8.27 -7.95 -11.29
C THR A 104 -9.57 -8.67 -10.95
N LEU A 105 -10.16 -9.35 -11.93
CA LEU A 105 -11.35 -10.18 -11.70
C LEU A 105 -11.13 -11.23 -10.59
N ALA A 106 -9.92 -11.77 -10.46
CA ALA A 106 -9.58 -12.75 -9.42
C ALA A 106 -9.54 -12.15 -8.01
N GLN A 107 -9.46 -10.82 -7.88
CA GLN A 107 -9.46 -10.11 -6.60
C GLN A 107 -10.86 -9.63 -6.18
N MET A 108 -11.89 -9.92 -6.99
CA MET A 108 -13.28 -9.59 -6.67
C MET A 108 -14.08 -10.87 -6.36
N PRO A 109 -15.05 -10.82 -5.43
CA PRO A 109 -15.99 -11.92 -5.25
C PRO A 109 -16.69 -12.26 -6.58
N ALA A 110 -16.87 -13.55 -6.84
CA ALA A 110 -17.62 -14.01 -7.99
C ALA A 110 -19.04 -13.47 -7.92
N HIS A 111 -19.44 -12.73 -8.96
CA HIS A 111 -20.78 -12.15 -9.09
C HIS A 111 -21.19 -12.14 -10.56
N ASN A 112 -22.50 -12.04 -10.82
CA ASN A 112 -23.03 -11.82 -12.15
C ASN A 112 -24.13 -10.76 -12.11
N HIS A 113 -24.45 -10.23 -13.29
CA HIS A 113 -25.64 -9.44 -13.51
C HIS A 113 -26.53 -10.22 -14.47
N VAL A 114 -27.81 -10.35 -14.14
CA VAL A 114 -28.80 -10.98 -15.02
C VAL A 114 -29.84 -9.91 -15.36
N GLY A 115 -29.86 -9.52 -16.63
CA GLY A 115 -30.87 -8.62 -17.18
C GLY A 115 -31.90 -9.45 -17.93
N ALA A 116 -33.18 -9.23 -17.65
CA ALA A 116 -34.28 -9.82 -18.40
C ALA A 116 -35.28 -8.72 -18.74
N MET A 117 -35.72 -8.70 -20.00
CA MET A 117 -36.87 -7.91 -20.42
C MET A 117 -38.07 -8.82 -20.54
N ARG A 118 -39.21 -8.32 -20.05
CA ARG A 118 -40.50 -8.96 -20.23
C ARG A 118 -41.38 -8.12 -21.13
N ALA A 119 -42.09 -8.78 -22.02
CA ALA A 119 -43.03 -8.15 -22.93
C ALA A 119 -44.34 -8.92 -22.97
N PHE A 120 -45.39 -8.24 -23.41
CA PHE A 120 -46.69 -8.84 -23.64
C PHE A 120 -46.66 -9.59 -24.99
N PRO A 121 -46.97 -10.90 -25.04
CA PRO A 121 -46.78 -11.72 -26.24
C PRO A 121 -47.85 -11.50 -27.32
N VAL A 122 -48.85 -10.66 -27.05
CA VAL A 122 -49.95 -10.32 -27.98
C VAL A 122 -49.93 -8.83 -28.31
N ASP A 123 -50.82 -8.44 -29.22
CA ASP A 123 -50.86 -7.09 -29.78
C ASP A 123 -51.16 -6.04 -28.70
N GLY A 124 -50.53 -4.88 -28.81
CA GLY A 124 -50.73 -3.79 -27.86
C GLY A 124 -52.17 -3.25 -27.85
N SER A 125 -52.54 -2.62 -26.74
CA SER A 125 -53.84 -1.96 -26.56
C SER A 125 -53.75 -0.43 -26.49
N THR A 126 -52.53 0.12 -26.39
CA THR A 126 -52.29 1.57 -26.33
C THR A 126 -50.97 1.99 -26.97
N THR A 127 -50.89 3.25 -27.41
CA THR A 127 -49.66 3.92 -27.87
C THR A 127 -48.88 4.56 -26.72
N GLN A 128 -49.43 4.61 -25.51
CA GLN A 128 -48.81 5.28 -24.36
C GLN A 128 -47.75 4.38 -23.68
N PRO A 129 -46.47 4.76 -23.64
CA PRO A 129 -45.43 3.98 -22.95
C PRO A 129 -45.47 4.11 -21.42
N VAL A 130 -46.01 5.22 -20.91
CA VAL A 130 -45.94 5.55 -19.48
C VAL A 130 -46.73 4.52 -18.67
N ARG A 131 -46.05 3.82 -17.76
CA ARG A 131 -46.60 2.78 -16.87
C ARG A 131 -47.21 1.55 -17.60
N ASN A 132 -46.85 1.33 -18.86
CA ASN A 132 -47.29 0.18 -19.64
C ASN A 132 -46.09 -0.68 -20.06
N PHE A 133 -46.34 -1.95 -20.37
CA PHE A 133 -45.33 -2.88 -20.87
C PHE A 133 -45.23 -2.81 -22.39
N ILE A 134 -44.03 -3.13 -22.91
CA ILE A 134 -43.83 -3.35 -24.35
C ILE A 134 -44.69 -4.54 -24.77
N ALA A 135 -45.40 -4.41 -25.89
CA ALA A 135 -46.24 -5.47 -26.47
C ALA A 135 -45.84 -5.72 -27.93
N ARG A 136 -46.40 -6.77 -28.54
CA ARG A 136 -46.21 -7.01 -29.98
C ARG A 136 -46.84 -5.86 -30.77
N ALA A 137 -46.10 -5.29 -31.72
CA ALA A 137 -46.57 -4.24 -32.60
C ALA A 137 -46.55 -4.72 -34.06
N SER A 138 -47.70 -4.68 -34.71
CA SER A 138 -47.84 -4.79 -36.17
C SER A 138 -47.91 -3.37 -36.79
N ALA A 139 -47.64 -3.25 -38.10
CA ALA A 139 -47.63 -1.93 -38.75
C ALA A 139 -49.00 -1.23 -38.58
N GLY A 140 -48.99 -0.05 -37.94
CA GLY A 140 -50.21 0.72 -37.63
C GLY A 140 -50.94 0.32 -36.34
N ALA A 141 -50.40 -0.60 -35.54
CA ALA A 141 -50.97 -1.04 -34.28
C ALA A 141 -50.34 -0.35 -33.06
N ASN A 142 -50.99 -0.53 -31.91
CA ASN A 142 -50.50 -0.14 -30.60
C ASN A 142 -49.27 -0.96 -30.19
N SER A 143 -48.30 -0.32 -29.53
CA SER A 143 -47.01 -0.95 -29.15
C SER A 143 -46.86 -1.23 -27.65
N TYR A 144 -47.87 -0.87 -26.84
CA TYR A 144 -47.85 -1.03 -25.40
C TYR A 144 -49.14 -1.69 -24.89
N SER A 145 -49.04 -2.37 -23.75
CA SER A 145 -50.17 -2.96 -23.04
C SER A 145 -50.18 -2.53 -21.58
N SER A 146 -51.36 -2.17 -21.08
CA SER A 146 -51.60 -1.93 -19.65
C SER A 146 -51.90 -3.21 -18.86
N ASP A 147 -52.00 -4.35 -19.55
CA ASP A 147 -52.20 -5.66 -18.91
C ASP A 147 -50.88 -6.14 -18.27
N THR A 148 -50.97 -6.52 -17.00
CA THR A 148 -49.84 -6.92 -16.16
C THR A 148 -49.77 -8.43 -15.91
N THR A 149 -50.73 -9.20 -16.41
CA THR A 149 -50.96 -10.60 -15.99
C THR A 149 -50.28 -11.66 -16.85
N SER A 150 -49.85 -11.31 -18.08
CA SER A 150 -49.36 -12.28 -19.09
C SER A 150 -47.99 -11.94 -19.68
N LEU A 151 -47.10 -11.37 -18.88
CA LEU A 151 -45.74 -11.06 -19.30
C LEU A 151 -44.91 -12.32 -19.54
N VAL A 152 -44.18 -12.36 -20.66
CA VAL A 152 -43.22 -13.43 -20.98
C VAL A 152 -41.81 -12.87 -21.06
N ASP A 153 -40.81 -13.67 -20.69
CA ASP A 153 -39.40 -13.32 -20.86
C ASP A 153 -39.05 -13.25 -22.35
N MET A 154 -38.42 -12.15 -22.76
CA MET A 154 -37.83 -12.00 -24.08
C MET A 154 -36.54 -12.82 -24.18
N ASN A 155 -36.02 -12.98 -25.40
CA ASN A 155 -34.73 -13.64 -25.63
C ASN A 155 -33.63 -12.99 -24.75
N ALA A 156 -32.72 -13.80 -24.19
CA ALA A 156 -31.65 -13.32 -23.31
C ALA A 156 -30.74 -12.26 -23.94
N GLY A 157 -30.62 -12.22 -25.28
CA GLY A 157 -29.90 -11.19 -26.02
C GLY A 157 -30.65 -9.86 -26.19
N SER A 158 -31.88 -9.74 -25.69
CA SER A 158 -32.65 -8.48 -25.75
C SER A 158 -32.08 -7.38 -24.85
N VAL A 159 -31.25 -7.75 -23.87
CA VAL A 159 -30.53 -6.83 -22.99
C VAL A 159 -29.03 -7.10 -23.09
N SER A 160 -28.27 -6.10 -23.51
CA SER A 160 -26.81 -6.15 -23.43
C SER A 160 -26.34 -5.57 -22.08
N LEU A 161 -25.69 -6.40 -21.27
CA LEU A 161 -24.98 -5.94 -20.08
C LEU A 161 -23.54 -5.62 -20.46
N MET A 162 -23.07 -4.45 -20.04
CA MET A 162 -21.68 -4.04 -20.23
C MET A 162 -20.98 -4.01 -18.87
N ASN A 163 -19.68 -4.27 -18.87
CA ASN A 163 -18.87 -4.12 -17.66
C ASN A 163 -18.67 -2.63 -17.36
N THR A 164 -18.57 -2.32 -16.07
CA THR A 164 -18.26 -0.98 -15.58
C THR A 164 -16.89 -0.98 -14.92
N GLY A 165 -16.12 0.10 -15.13
CA GLY A 165 -14.82 0.36 -14.52
C GLY A 165 -13.69 0.42 -15.54
N ASP A 166 -12.87 1.48 -15.46
CA ASP A 166 -11.79 1.76 -16.41
C ASP A 166 -10.44 1.10 -16.06
N GLY A 167 -10.45 0.14 -15.13
CA GLY A 167 -9.24 -0.60 -14.73
C GLY A 167 -8.14 0.27 -14.11
N GLN A 168 -8.47 1.45 -13.60
CA GLN A 168 -7.49 2.35 -13.01
C GLN A 168 -7.00 1.83 -11.65
N PRO A 169 -5.71 1.96 -11.34
CA PRO A 169 -5.20 1.57 -10.05
C PRO A 169 -5.75 2.47 -8.94
N HIS A 170 -5.92 1.91 -7.75
CA HIS A 170 -6.26 2.67 -6.53
C HIS A 170 -5.06 2.74 -5.58
N GLU A 171 -5.08 3.74 -4.69
CA GLU A 171 -4.12 3.88 -3.60
C GLU A 171 -4.21 2.66 -2.67
N ASN A 172 -3.05 2.07 -2.34
CA ASN A 172 -2.93 0.87 -1.52
C ASN A 172 -2.20 1.14 -0.19
N ARG A 173 -1.67 2.35 0.01
CA ARG A 173 -1.04 2.72 1.28
C ARG A 173 -2.10 3.10 2.33
N SER A 174 -1.92 2.59 3.54
CA SER A 174 -2.64 3.10 4.72
C SER A 174 -2.26 4.56 4.98
N PRO A 175 -3.09 5.35 5.70
CA PRO A 175 -2.73 6.72 6.09
C PRO A 175 -1.32 6.79 6.69
N TYR A 176 -0.51 7.74 6.22
CA TYR A 176 0.90 7.87 6.60
C TYR A 176 1.34 9.33 6.75
N LEU A 177 2.38 9.53 7.56
CA LEU A 177 3.11 10.79 7.66
C LEU A 177 4.54 10.54 7.17
N ALA A 178 4.96 11.30 6.16
CA ALA A 178 6.32 11.20 5.64
C ALA A 178 7.32 11.83 6.62
N MET A 179 8.31 11.05 7.03
CA MET A 179 9.40 11.45 7.93
C MET A 179 10.73 11.00 7.33
N ARG A 180 11.85 11.55 7.82
CA ARG A 180 13.18 11.27 7.29
C ARG A 180 13.84 10.11 8.03
N TRP A 181 14.26 9.09 7.28
CA TRP A 181 15.07 8.01 7.80
C TRP A 181 16.55 8.32 7.62
N CYS A 182 17.33 8.19 8.69
CA CYS A 182 18.78 8.36 8.66
C CYS A 182 19.48 7.15 9.25
N VAL A 183 20.63 6.80 8.68
CA VAL A 183 21.55 5.76 9.13
C VAL A 183 22.73 6.42 9.82
N THR A 184 23.07 5.97 11.01
CA THR A 184 24.30 6.38 11.71
C THR A 184 25.52 5.79 11.01
N LEU A 185 26.38 6.65 10.45
CA LEU A 185 27.63 6.25 9.80
C LEU A 185 28.77 6.03 10.81
N PHE A 186 28.83 6.88 11.84
CA PHE A 186 29.88 6.83 12.86
C PHE A 186 29.26 6.83 14.27
N GLY A 187 29.77 5.97 15.15
CA GLY A 187 29.18 5.72 16.47
C GLY A 187 29.85 4.56 17.19
N ILE A 188 29.18 3.99 18.19
CA ILE A 188 29.66 2.76 18.84
C ILE A 188 29.47 1.59 17.88
N TYR A 189 30.52 0.80 17.69
CA TYR A 189 30.38 -0.47 16.96
C TYR A 189 29.61 -1.48 17.82
N PRO A 190 28.52 -2.07 17.34
CA PRO A 190 27.75 -3.06 18.11
C PRO A 190 28.51 -4.39 18.18
N SER A 191 29.09 -4.70 19.35
CA SER A 191 29.71 -6.00 19.64
C SER A 191 28.65 -7.10 19.76
N ARG A 192 29.00 -8.34 19.42
CA ARG A 192 28.10 -9.50 19.42
C ARG A 192 28.30 -10.40 20.65
N ASP A 193 28.93 -9.86 21.70
CA ASP A 193 29.40 -10.58 22.88
C ASP A 193 28.45 -10.44 24.07
#